data_AF-A0ABC8Y1L8-F1
#
_entry.id   AF-A0ABC8Y1L8-F1
#
_cell.length_a   1.000
_cell.length_b   1.000
_cell.length_c   1.000
_cell.angle_alpha   90.00
_cell.angle_beta   90.00
_cell.angle_gamma   90.00
#
_symmetry.space_group_name_H-M   'P 1'
#
loop_
_entity.id
_entity.type
_entity.pdbx_description
1 polymer ?
#
loop_
_entity_poly.entity_id
_entity_poly.type
_entity_poly.pdbx_seq_one_letter_code
_entity_poly.pdbx_strand_id
1 'polypeptide(L)'
;MCESSSSGALIDMKAKKVDEFPMDGSDEVDDPKKRIEASKLFPGTYAMTGYAVNIMIKKGPEIKKETYNIMRNFQHNTVIRHLNFYPDSNAGRLVIPVVDKSFKSWISDNGSELIDRNGNMSELFKTMITDICDAYNTLCQKKILIKNFDYKNLYMARETTHRILVLVTEAEHMGTAIPKIALWKPIRDLIEWCYMECKVQPSFYTVRYTSFIGTKHFTVKSLRRYPQNWDNYTKGEYMLCLIAAHQEDIKSAMGPAGISWPKQDDKLLDLLQKIVEAHARNKFYYDPKIRFDYINLIRDTYKHFGKLPLHIRNMLGSKQGFIEVAEQWSPSIWQDLYDVIGWP
;
A
#
# COMPACT_ATOMS: atom_id res chain seq x y z
N MET A 1 -4.43 -77.65 14.47
CA MET A 1 -5.41 -76.75 15.11
C MET A 1 -4.68 -75.48 15.52
N CYS A 2 -5.26 -74.34 15.09
CA CYS A 2 -5.09 -72.98 15.59
C CYS A 2 -3.72 -72.28 15.46
N GLU A 3 -3.65 -71.52 14.38
CA GLU A 3 -3.15 -70.14 14.24
C GLU A 3 -3.03 -69.33 15.55
N SER A 4 -1.99 -68.50 15.62
CA SER A 4 -2.21 -67.05 15.67
C SER A 4 -0.93 -66.28 15.35
N SER A 5 -1.12 -65.35 14.43
CA SER A 5 -0.22 -64.37 13.87
C SER A 5 -0.16 -63.11 14.74
N SER A 6 0.99 -62.42 14.73
CA SER A 6 0.98 -60.96 14.81
C SER A 6 2.20 -60.38 14.09
N SER A 7 1.97 -59.86 12.89
CA SER A 7 2.93 -59.07 12.12
C SER A 7 3.05 -57.68 12.75
N GLY A 8 4.25 -57.33 13.22
CA GLY A 8 4.60 -55.95 13.54
C GLY A 8 4.89 -55.19 12.25
N ALA A 9 3.93 -54.39 11.79
CA ALA A 9 4.13 -53.48 10.67
C ALA A 9 5.05 -52.32 11.10
N LEU A 10 6.28 -52.32 10.58
CA LEU A 10 7.15 -51.15 10.56
C LEU A 10 6.53 -50.11 9.63
N ILE A 11 6.16 -48.97 10.19
CA ILE A 11 5.68 -47.79 9.46
C ILE A 11 6.90 -47.17 8.77
N ASP A 12 7.07 -47.47 7.49
CA ASP A 12 8.11 -46.92 6.62
C ASP A 12 7.71 -45.48 6.21
N MET A 13 8.15 -44.48 6.99
CA MET A 13 8.11 -43.08 6.58
C MET A 13 9.28 -42.82 5.62
N LYS A 14 9.07 -43.12 4.33
CA LYS A 14 10.03 -42.78 3.28
C LYS A 14 10.17 -41.26 3.14
N ALA A 15 11.28 -40.71 3.62
CA ALA A 15 11.77 -39.39 3.24
C ALA A 15 11.94 -39.34 1.72
N LYS A 16 11.26 -38.40 1.05
CA LYS A 16 11.42 -38.20 -0.40
C LYS A 16 12.69 -37.39 -0.65
N LYS A 17 13.64 -37.98 -1.38
CA LYS A 17 14.85 -37.31 -1.87
C LYS A 17 14.47 -36.12 -2.76
N VAL A 18 15.02 -34.94 -2.44
CA VAL A 18 14.81 -33.68 -3.17
C VAL A 18 15.91 -33.52 -4.21
N ASP A 19 15.53 -33.27 -5.47
CA ASP A 19 16.48 -32.97 -6.55
C ASP A 19 16.95 -31.49 -6.47
N GLU A 20 18.13 -31.33 -5.88
CA GLU A 20 19.21 -30.34 -6.06
C GLU A 20 18.93 -28.81 -6.15
N PHE A 21 19.36 -28.13 -5.08
CA PHE A 21 20.33 -27.02 -5.15
C PHE A 21 21.54 -27.40 -4.25
N PRO A 22 22.80 -27.10 -4.59
CA PRO A 22 23.94 -27.58 -3.82
C PRO A 22 24.27 -26.65 -2.66
N MET A 23 24.03 -27.12 -1.44
CA MET A 23 24.84 -26.85 -0.27
C MET A 23 25.10 -28.23 0.34
N ASP A 24 26.35 -28.62 0.55
CA ASP A 24 26.73 -29.99 0.97
C ASP A 24 26.01 -30.42 2.26
N GLY A 25 24.87 -31.09 2.10
CA GLY A 25 24.00 -31.55 3.16
C GLY A 25 22.78 -32.26 2.57
N SER A 26 22.41 -33.42 3.11
CA SER A 26 21.16 -34.09 2.75
C SER A 26 20.00 -33.34 3.40
N ASP A 27 19.44 -32.37 2.69
CA ASP A 27 18.29 -31.62 3.16
C ASP A 27 17.07 -32.55 3.30
N GLU A 28 16.54 -32.67 4.51
CA GLU A 28 15.31 -33.42 4.79
C GLU A 28 14.18 -32.47 5.21
N VAL A 29 13.05 -32.58 4.52
CA VAL A 29 11.80 -31.87 4.86
C VAL A 29 10.84 -32.88 5.49
N ASP A 30 10.53 -32.69 6.77
CA ASP A 30 9.41 -33.39 7.41
C ASP A 30 8.08 -32.71 6.99
N ASP A 31 7.23 -33.46 6.29
CA ASP A 31 5.99 -32.98 5.68
C ASP A 31 4.76 -33.68 6.29
N PRO A 32 4.30 -33.23 7.48
CA PRO A 32 3.17 -33.83 8.16
C PRO A 32 1.85 -33.57 7.43
N LYS A 33 0.89 -34.46 7.65
CA LYS A 33 -0.45 -34.39 7.03
C LYS A 33 -1.39 -33.39 7.70
N LYS A 34 -1.07 -32.93 8.92
CA LYS A 34 -1.94 -32.03 9.68
C LYS A 34 -1.64 -30.58 9.33
N ARG A 35 -2.69 -29.84 9.00
CA ARG A 35 -2.66 -28.41 8.69
C ARG A 35 -2.89 -27.58 9.94
N ILE A 36 -2.26 -26.41 10.03
CA ILE A 36 -2.62 -25.38 11.00
C ILE A 36 -3.81 -24.60 10.45
N GLU A 37 -4.92 -24.57 11.17
CA GLU A 37 -6.16 -23.93 10.69
C GLU A 37 -6.01 -22.41 10.47
N ALA A 38 -5.34 -21.70 11.39
CA ALA A 38 -5.21 -20.24 11.33
C ALA A 38 -4.39 -19.75 10.13
N SER A 39 -3.30 -20.46 9.78
CA SER A 39 -2.44 -20.12 8.65
C SER A 39 -2.82 -20.87 7.38
N LYS A 40 -3.61 -21.94 7.49
CA LYS A 40 -3.95 -22.80 6.36
C LYS A 40 -2.70 -23.44 5.70
N LEU A 41 -1.60 -23.59 6.44
CA LEU A 41 -0.32 -24.18 6.02
C LEU A 41 -0.02 -25.46 6.79
N PHE A 42 0.92 -26.27 6.29
CA PHE A 42 1.41 -27.46 6.98
C PHE A 42 2.71 -27.10 7.71
N PRO A 43 2.81 -27.24 9.04
CA PRO A 43 4.07 -27.06 9.74
C PRO A 43 5.03 -28.15 9.30
N GLY A 44 6.33 -27.87 9.29
CA GLY A 44 7.34 -28.89 9.01
C GLY A 44 8.66 -28.53 9.66
N THR A 45 9.62 -29.42 9.50
CA THR A 45 11.00 -29.18 9.92
C THR A 45 11.91 -29.32 8.73
N TYR A 46 12.82 -28.36 8.56
CA TYR A 46 13.88 -28.42 7.57
C TYR A 46 15.19 -28.70 8.28
N ALA A 47 15.76 -29.88 8.05
CA ALA A 47 17.03 -30.30 8.63
C ALA A 47 18.17 -30.03 7.64
N MET A 48 19.15 -29.26 8.08
CA MET A 48 20.46 -29.10 7.45
C MET A 48 21.51 -29.70 8.40
N THR A 49 22.67 -30.09 7.89
CA THR A 49 23.74 -30.75 8.67
C THR A 49 24.04 -30.02 9.99
N GLY A 50 23.54 -30.55 11.11
CA GLY A 50 23.72 -30.00 12.46
C GLY A 50 22.68 -28.99 12.96
N TYR A 51 21.67 -28.61 12.17
CA TYR A 51 20.64 -27.65 12.56
C TYR A 51 19.27 -27.95 11.95
N ALA A 52 18.21 -27.83 12.76
CA ALA A 52 16.84 -28.01 12.32
C ALA A 52 16.06 -26.71 12.49
N VAL A 53 15.36 -26.28 11.43
CA VAL A 53 14.56 -25.06 11.42
C VAL A 53 13.09 -25.40 11.24
N ASN A 54 12.25 -24.77 12.04
CA ASN A 54 10.81 -24.81 11.79
C ASN A 54 10.50 -24.08 10.48
N ILE A 55 9.66 -24.70 9.66
CA ILE A 55 9.20 -24.19 8.37
C ILE A 55 7.69 -24.34 8.25
N MET A 56 7.13 -23.73 7.21
CA MET A 56 5.77 -23.98 6.77
C MET A 56 5.77 -24.43 5.31
N ILE A 57 4.81 -25.26 4.94
CA ILE A 57 4.68 -25.83 3.61
C ILE A 57 3.31 -25.42 3.05
N LYS A 58 3.32 -24.74 1.91
CA LYS A 58 2.13 -24.49 1.09
C LYS A 58 2.04 -25.59 0.03
N LYS A 59 0.86 -26.20 -0.09
CA LYS A 59 0.56 -27.26 -1.06
C LYS A 59 -0.56 -26.79 -1.99
N GLY A 60 -0.43 -27.02 -3.29
CA GLY A 60 -1.47 -26.68 -4.26
C GLY A 60 -1.09 -27.02 -5.70
N PRO A 61 -2.08 -27.35 -6.57
CA PRO A 61 -1.84 -27.59 -8.00
C PRO A 61 -1.35 -26.35 -8.75
N GLU A 62 -1.62 -25.15 -8.22
CA GLU A 62 -1.16 -23.88 -8.76
C GLU A 62 0.34 -23.63 -8.57
N ILE A 63 0.97 -24.33 -7.62
CA ILE A 63 2.37 -24.15 -7.26
C ILE A 63 3.21 -24.95 -8.24
N LYS A 64 4.03 -24.26 -9.03
CA LYS A 64 4.84 -24.87 -10.08
C LYS A 64 6.33 -24.61 -9.89
N LYS A 65 7.17 -25.50 -10.43
CA LYS A 65 8.64 -25.40 -10.36
C LYS A 65 9.13 -24.12 -11.06
N GLU A 66 8.44 -23.71 -12.11
CA GLU A 66 8.73 -22.48 -12.87
C GLU A 66 8.57 -21.25 -11.98
N THR A 67 7.48 -21.12 -11.23
CA THR A 67 7.30 -20.02 -10.26
C THR A 67 8.41 -20.03 -9.22
N TYR A 68 8.75 -21.21 -8.68
CA TYR A 68 9.87 -21.33 -7.74
C TYR A 68 11.18 -20.80 -8.34
N ASN A 69 11.51 -21.20 -9.57
CA ASN A 69 12.72 -20.75 -10.25
C ASN A 69 12.76 -19.23 -10.47
N ILE A 70 11.62 -18.60 -10.77
CA ILE A 70 11.51 -17.14 -10.91
C ILE A 70 11.73 -16.45 -9.56
N MET A 71 11.15 -16.99 -8.49
CA MET A 71 11.06 -16.33 -7.19
C MET A 71 12.18 -16.68 -6.20
N ARG A 72 12.93 -17.78 -6.39
CA ARG A 72 13.92 -18.29 -5.41
C ARG A 72 15.00 -17.28 -5.01
N ASN A 73 15.34 -16.36 -5.92
CA ASN A 73 16.35 -15.32 -5.72
C ASN A 73 15.73 -13.94 -5.46
N PHE A 74 14.41 -13.82 -5.47
CA PHE A 74 13.72 -12.57 -5.18
C PHE A 74 13.72 -12.32 -3.68
N GLN A 75 14.13 -11.11 -3.29
CA GLN A 75 14.17 -10.69 -1.88
C GLN A 75 13.46 -9.35 -1.75
N HIS A 76 12.49 -9.29 -0.84
CA HIS A 76 11.79 -8.08 -0.45
C HIS A 76 11.15 -8.33 0.91
N ASN A 77 11.13 -7.34 1.80
CA ASN A 77 10.61 -7.54 3.16
C ASN A 77 9.16 -8.03 3.14
N THR A 78 8.32 -7.52 2.24
CA THR A 78 6.89 -7.87 2.09
C THR A 78 6.63 -9.16 1.31
N VAL A 79 7.66 -9.83 0.77
CA VAL A 79 7.48 -11.08 0.00
C VAL A 79 8.07 -12.25 0.76
N ILE A 80 7.28 -13.31 0.92
CA ILE A 80 7.73 -14.53 1.58
C ILE A 80 8.76 -15.21 0.68
N ARG A 81 9.97 -15.42 1.23
CA ARG A 81 11.04 -16.13 0.54
C ARG A 81 10.65 -17.58 0.30
N HIS A 82 10.91 -18.07 -0.91
CA HIS A 82 10.81 -19.49 -1.22
C HIS A 82 12.10 -20.18 -0.77
N LEU A 83 11.99 -21.11 0.19
CA LEU A 83 13.15 -21.85 0.72
C LEU A 83 13.45 -23.08 -0.13
N ASN A 84 12.41 -23.83 -0.52
CA ASN A 84 12.56 -25.04 -1.31
C ASN A 84 11.26 -25.36 -2.07
N PHE A 85 11.35 -26.18 -3.11
CA PHE A 85 10.21 -26.71 -3.86
C PHE A 85 10.41 -28.19 -4.14
N TYR A 86 9.36 -28.98 -3.93
CA TYR A 86 9.33 -30.38 -4.36
C TYR A 86 7.94 -30.76 -4.89
N PRO A 87 7.87 -31.54 -5.97
CA PRO A 87 6.59 -32.00 -6.50
C PRO A 87 6.05 -33.15 -5.65
N ASP A 88 4.72 -33.25 -5.57
CA ASP A 88 4.07 -34.48 -5.10
C ASP A 88 2.80 -34.81 -5.88
N SER A 89 2.89 -35.91 -6.62
CA SER A 89 1.81 -36.47 -7.44
C SER A 89 1.20 -35.40 -8.38
N ASN A 90 0.18 -34.67 -7.91
CA ASN A 90 -0.57 -33.68 -8.67
C ASN A 90 -0.49 -32.24 -8.10
N ALA A 91 0.37 -31.99 -7.10
CA ALA A 91 0.50 -30.69 -6.48
C ALA A 91 1.97 -30.31 -6.25
N GLY A 92 2.28 -29.02 -6.41
CA GLY A 92 3.55 -28.48 -5.96
C GLY A 92 3.54 -28.26 -4.45
N ARG A 93 4.72 -28.40 -3.84
CA ARG A 93 4.94 -28.06 -2.44
C ARG A 93 6.02 -27.02 -2.34
N LEU A 94 5.68 -25.93 -1.67
CA LEU A 94 6.55 -24.79 -1.49
C LEU A 94 6.88 -24.64 -0.01
N VAL A 95 8.17 -24.76 0.30
CA VAL A 95 8.70 -24.54 1.65
C VAL A 95 8.95 -23.05 1.84
N ILE A 96 8.44 -22.51 2.94
CA ILE A 96 8.53 -21.10 3.30
C ILE A 96 8.90 -20.94 4.79
N PRO A 97 9.42 -19.77 5.19
CA PRO A 97 9.63 -19.46 6.60
C PRO A 97 8.33 -19.53 7.40
N VAL A 98 8.48 -19.67 8.72
CA VAL A 98 7.33 -19.58 9.64
C VAL A 98 6.69 -18.20 9.55
N VAL A 99 5.40 -18.20 9.32
CA VAL A 99 4.51 -17.04 9.41
C VAL A 99 3.58 -17.20 10.62
N ASP A 100 2.94 -16.13 11.07
CA ASP A 100 2.00 -16.20 12.20
C ASP A 100 0.67 -16.87 11.77
N LYS A 101 -0.22 -16.09 11.15
CA LYS A 101 -1.53 -16.56 10.68
C LYS A 101 -1.84 -16.01 9.29
N SER A 102 -2.87 -16.55 8.65
CA SER A 102 -3.35 -16.00 7.38
C SER A 102 -3.87 -14.59 7.59
N PHE A 103 -3.64 -13.68 6.65
CA PHE A 103 -4.12 -12.30 6.75
C PHE A 103 -5.65 -12.27 6.88
N LYS A 104 -6.36 -13.18 6.18
CA LYS A 104 -7.79 -13.35 6.35
C LYS A 104 -8.21 -13.64 7.78
N SER A 105 -7.58 -14.61 8.44
CA SER A 105 -7.89 -14.88 9.86
C SER A 105 -7.57 -13.68 10.73
N TRP A 106 -6.47 -12.97 10.46
CA TRP A 106 -6.05 -11.83 11.27
C TRP A 106 -6.99 -10.64 11.15
N ILE A 107 -7.39 -10.26 9.93
CA ILE A 107 -8.25 -9.09 9.70
C ILE A 107 -9.67 -9.30 10.22
N SER A 108 -10.19 -10.54 10.20
CA SER A 108 -11.49 -10.83 10.82
C SER A 108 -11.50 -10.54 12.33
N ASP A 109 -10.36 -10.72 13.01
CA ASP A 109 -10.21 -10.48 14.45
C ASP A 109 -9.77 -9.04 14.79
N ASN A 110 -8.91 -8.44 13.95
CA ASN A 110 -8.19 -7.18 14.24
C ASN A 110 -8.45 -6.07 13.22
N GLY A 111 -9.47 -6.21 12.36
CA GLY A 111 -9.74 -5.28 11.26
C GLY A 111 -9.98 -3.84 11.69
N SER A 112 -10.47 -3.64 12.92
CA SER A 112 -10.66 -2.31 13.53
C SER A 112 -9.35 -1.54 13.78
N GLU A 113 -8.19 -2.22 13.79
CA GLU A 113 -6.88 -1.56 13.86
C GLU A 113 -6.46 -0.97 12.50
N LEU A 114 -7.01 -1.51 11.41
CA LEU A 114 -6.69 -1.08 10.04
C LEU A 114 -7.69 -0.08 9.49
N ILE A 115 -8.97 -0.26 9.83
CA ILE A 115 -10.09 0.50 9.29
C ILE A 115 -10.96 0.97 10.46
N ASP A 116 -11.10 2.28 10.61
CA ASP A 116 -11.98 2.84 11.64
C ASP A 116 -13.47 2.70 11.25
N ARG A 117 -14.36 2.99 12.21
CA ARG A 117 -15.81 2.90 11.98
C ARG A 117 -16.35 3.91 10.95
N ASN A 118 -15.59 4.96 10.65
CA ASN A 118 -15.94 5.99 9.69
C ASN A 118 -15.40 5.68 8.28
N GLY A 119 -14.72 4.53 8.11
CA GLY A 119 -14.17 4.10 6.84
C GLY A 119 -12.79 4.66 6.51
N ASN A 120 -12.11 5.31 7.45
CA ASN A 120 -10.74 5.79 7.24
C ASN A 120 -9.72 4.67 7.44
N MET A 121 -8.73 4.62 6.56
CA MET A 121 -7.55 3.78 6.77
C MET A 121 -6.66 4.35 7.88
N SER A 122 -6.19 3.49 8.78
CA SER A 122 -5.14 3.83 9.72
C SER A 122 -3.78 4.01 9.03
N GLU A 123 -2.84 4.69 9.68
CA GLU A 123 -1.46 4.83 9.17
C GLU A 123 -0.75 3.49 9.04
N LEU A 124 -1.03 2.55 9.94
CA LEU A 124 -0.53 1.19 9.85
C LEU A 124 -1.00 0.53 8.54
N PHE A 125 -2.29 0.63 8.23
CA PHE A 125 -2.81 0.00 7.02
C PHE A 125 -2.27 0.64 5.75
N LYS A 126 -2.16 1.97 5.70
CA LYS A 126 -1.52 2.67 4.58
C LYS A 126 -0.08 2.24 4.37
N THR A 127 0.67 2.06 5.46
CA THR A 127 2.04 1.55 5.42
C THR A 127 2.09 0.14 4.85
N MET A 128 1.23 -0.77 5.33
CA MET A 128 1.13 -2.13 4.79
C MET A 128 0.80 -2.15 3.29
N ILE A 129 -0.19 -1.36 2.85
CA ILE A 129 -0.57 -1.25 1.44
C ILE A 129 0.57 -0.68 0.60
N THR A 130 1.26 0.33 1.11
CA THR A 130 2.43 0.91 0.45
C THR A 130 3.56 -0.10 0.29
N ASP A 131 3.83 -0.90 1.32
CA ASP A 131 4.89 -1.91 1.28
C ASP A 131 4.54 -3.07 0.31
N ILE A 132 3.25 -3.34 0.12
CA ILE A 132 2.77 -4.24 -0.94
C ILE A 132 2.97 -3.59 -2.31
N CYS A 133 2.63 -2.32 -2.48
CA CYS A 133 2.90 -1.56 -3.71
C CYS A 133 4.40 -1.57 -4.06
N ASP A 134 5.28 -1.44 -3.06
CA ASP A 134 6.74 -1.48 -3.21
C ASP A 134 7.24 -2.85 -3.70
N ALA A 135 6.73 -3.92 -3.09
CA ALA A 135 7.00 -5.29 -3.51
C ALA A 135 6.56 -5.53 -4.96
N TYR A 136 5.34 -5.11 -5.28
CA TYR A 136 4.75 -5.27 -6.60
C TYR A 136 5.54 -4.46 -7.65
N ASN A 137 5.90 -3.22 -7.33
CA ASN A 137 6.75 -2.38 -8.17
C ASN A 137 8.11 -3.03 -8.45
N THR A 138 8.75 -3.58 -7.41
CA THR A 138 10.06 -4.24 -7.51
C THR A 138 10.01 -5.50 -8.40
N LEU A 139 8.92 -6.28 -8.31
CA LEU A 139 8.68 -7.41 -9.22
C LEU A 139 8.52 -6.94 -10.66
N CYS A 140 7.74 -5.89 -10.89
CA CYS A 140 7.53 -5.32 -12.23
C CYS A 140 8.84 -4.80 -12.84
N GLN A 141 9.71 -4.17 -12.05
CA GLN A 141 11.04 -3.73 -12.50
C GLN A 141 11.93 -4.91 -12.92
N LYS A 142 11.75 -6.08 -12.31
CA LYS A 142 12.39 -7.35 -12.70
C LYS A 142 11.65 -8.09 -13.81
N LYS A 143 10.63 -7.48 -14.42
CA LYS A 143 9.75 -8.07 -15.44
C LYS A 143 9.06 -9.34 -14.95
N ILE A 144 8.68 -9.39 -13.67
CA ILE A 144 7.94 -10.50 -13.07
C ILE A 144 6.50 -10.05 -12.82
N LEU A 145 5.54 -10.81 -13.32
CA LEU A 145 4.10 -10.60 -13.10
C LEU A 145 3.56 -11.66 -12.16
N ILE A 146 2.88 -11.23 -11.10
CA ILE A 146 2.08 -12.13 -10.25
C ILE A 146 0.76 -12.40 -10.95
N LYS A 147 0.42 -13.67 -11.19
CA LYS A 147 -0.84 -14.07 -11.83
C LYS A 147 -2.01 -14.12 -10.87
N ASN A 148 -1.76 -14.55 -9.65
CA ASN A 148 -2.79 -14.82 -8.66
C ASN A 148 -2.49 -14.07 -7.36
N PHE A 149 -2.71 -12.76 -7.40
CA PHE A 149 -2.63 -11.91 -6.22
C PHE A 149 -4.01 -11.91 -5.53
N ASP A 150 -4.15 -12.76 -4.51
CA ASP A 150 -5.38 -13.00 -3.74
C ASP A 150 -5.05 -12.95 -2.24
N TYR A 151 -6.00 -12.47 -1.41
CA TYR A 151 -5.94 -12.50 0.05
C TYR A 151 -5.62 -13.88 0.62
N LYS A 152 -5.93 -14.97 -0.10
CA LYS A 152 -5.59 -16.36 0.30
C LYS A 152 -4.08 -16.65 0.39
N ASN A 153 -3.27 -15.81 -0.24
CA ASN A 153 -1.82 -15.91 -0.25
C ASN A 153 -1.15 -14.79 0.57
N LEU A 154 -1.92 -14.12 1.44
CA LEU A 154 -1.44 -13.11 2.35
C LEU A 154 -1.36 -13.66 3.78
N TYR A 155 -0.28 -13.31 4.46
CA TYR A 155 0.03 -13.79 5.81
C TYR A 155 0.52 -12.64 6.68
N MET A 156 0.48 -12.84 8.00
CA MET A 156 1.07 -11.91 8.95
C MET A 156 2.50 -12.32 9.30
N ALA A 157 3.40 -11.34 9.34
CA ALA A 157 4.73 -11.51 9.89
C ALA A 157 4.66 -11.83 11.39
N ARG A 158 5.56 -12.70 11.86
CA ARG A 158 5.68 -13.07 13.28
C ARG A 158 6.63 -12.10 14.00
N GLU A 159 6.23 -10.84 14.05
CA GLU A 159 7.03 -9.72 14.56
C GLU A 159 6.19 -8.85 15.49
N THR A 160 6.83 -7.97 16.27
CA THR A 160 6.13 -7.02 17.16
C THR A 160 5.30 -6.00 16.38
N THR A 161 5.78 -5.62 15.19
CA THR A 161 5.09 -4.71 14.29
C THR A 161 4.34 -5.52 13.25
N HIS A 162 3.01 -5.39 13.23
CA HIS A 162 2.18 -6.08 12.25
C HIS A 162 2.55 -5.68 10.82
N ARG A 163 2.75 -6.68 9.96
CA ARG A 163 3.05 -6.47 8.55
C ARG A 163 2.49 -7.60 7.70
N ILE A 164 1.96 -7.24 6.54
CA ILE A 164 1.44 -8.21 5.56
C ILE A 164 2.62 -8.78 4.76
N LEU A 165 2.63 -10.10 4.59
CA LEU A 165 3.56 -10.84 3.77
C LEU A 165 2.81 -11.48 2.60
N VAL A 166 3.34 -11.30 1.39
CA VAL A 166 2.78 -11.83 0.14
C VAL A 166 3.51 -13.13 -0.22
N LEU A 167 2.77 -14.23 -0.32
CA LEU A 167 3.26 -15.47 -0.91
C LEU A 167 2.98 -15.47 -2.42
N VAL A 168 4.01 -15.57 -3.25
CA VAL A 168 3.84 -15.61 -4.70
C VAL A 168 3.79 -17.05 -5.18
N THR A 169 2.59 -17.62 -5.30
CA THR A 169 2.41 -19.01 -5.75
C THR A 169 2.43 -19.17 -7.27
N GLU A 170 2.09 -18.12 -8.00
CA GLU A 170 2.04 -18.10 -9.47
C GLU A 170 2.64 -16.81 -10.02
N ALA A 171 3.74 -16.94 -10.76
CA ALA A 171 4.40 -15.84 -11.43
C ALA A 171 4.93 -16.23 -12.81
N GLU A 172 5.04 -15.25 -13.69
CA GLU A 172 5.68 -15.40 -14.99
C GLU A 172 6.55 -14.19 -15.33
N HIS A 173 7.41 -14.35 -16.34
CA HIS A 173 8.06 -13.19 -16.95
C HIS A 173 7.09 -12.43 -17.84
N MET A 174 7.06 -11.10 -17.70
CA MET A 174 6.22 -10.23 -18.52
C MET A 174 6.61 -10.34 -20.00
N GLY A 175 5.73 -10.94 -20.81
CA GLY A 175 5.90 -11.06 -22.26
C GLY A 175 5.38 -9.85 -23.05
N THR A 176 4.22 -9.31 -22.67
CA THR A 176 3.58 -8.16 -23.35
C THR A 176 3.45 -6.96 -22.42
N ALA A 177 3.39 -5.76 -23.01
CA ALA A 177 3.18 -4.53 -22.26
C ALA A 177 1.76 -4.49 -21.67
N ILE A 178 1.65 -4.56 -20.34
CA ILE A 178 0.38 -4.39 -19.64
C ILE A 178 0.16 -2.90 -19.36
N PRO A 179 -1.04 -2.34 -19.62
CA PRO A 179 -1.34 -0.96 -19.26
C PRO A 179 -1.10 -0.73 -17.77
N LYS A 180 -0.36 0.33 -17.42
CA LYS A 180 0.03 0.63 -16.03
C LYS A 180 -1.16 0.57 -15.08
N ILE A 181 -2.31 1.15 -15.42
CA ILE A 181 -3.47 1.20 -14.51
C ILE A 181 -4.09 -0.18 -14.22
N ALA A 182 -4.04 -1.09 -15.20
CA ALA A 182 -4.57 -2.46 -15.07
C ALA A 182 -3.65 -3.32 -14.19
N LEU A 183 -2.34 -3.07 -14.25
CA LEU A 183 -1.32 -3.75 -13.44
C LEU A 183 -1.56 -3.58 -11.93
N TRP A 184 -2.11 -2.45 -11.51
CA TRP A 184 -2.36 -2.13 -10.09
C TRP A 184 -3.74 -2.56 -9.59
N LYS A 185 -4.60 -3.08 -10.47
CA LYS A 185 -5.96 -3.53 -10.10
C LYS A 185 -5.96 -4.51 -8.92
N PRO A 186 -5.10 -5.55 -8.87
CA PRO A 186 -5.14 -6.52 -7.77
C PRO A 186 -4.91 -5.90 -6.38
N ILE A 187 -4.13 -4.82 -6.29
CA ILE A 187 -3.92 -4.13 -5.02
C ILE A 187 -5.17 -3.34 -4.60
N ARG A 188 -5.84 -2.68 -5.56
CA ARG A 188 -7.11 -1.98 -5.28
C ARG A 188 -8.21 -2.97 -4.88
N ASP A 189 -8.30 -4.10 -5.56
CA ASP A 189 -9.24 -5.17 -5.25
C ASP A 189 -8.97 -5.77 -3.85
N LEU A 190 -7.70 -5.88 -3.44
CA LEU A 190 -7.33 -6.28 -2.06
C LEU A 190 -7.84 -5.27 -1.02
N ILE A 191 -7.66 -3.98 -1.27
CA ILE A 191 -8.13 -2.93 -0.36
C ILE A 191 -9.66 -3.00 -0.23
N GLU A 192 -10.37 -3.07 -1.36
CA GLU A 192 -11.83 -3.22 -1.39
C GLU A 192 -12.28 -4.47 -0.61
N TRP A 193 -11.59 -5.59 -0.79
CA TRP A 193 -11.84 -6.81 -0.03
C TRP A 193 -11.66 -6.61 1.48
N CYS A 194 -10.66 -5.85 1.93
CA CYS A 194 -10.48 -5.55 3.35
C CYS A 194 -11.68 -4.78 3.91
N TYR A 195 -12.22 -3.81 3.16
CA TYR A 195 -13.43 -3.07 3.56
C TYR A 195 -14.66 -3.98 3.63
N MET A 196 -14.83 -4.90 2.67
CA MET A 196 -15.89 -5.90 2.70
C MET A 196 -15.78 -6.84 3.91
N GLU A 197 -14.59 -7.34 4.21
CA GLU A 197 -14.33 -8.24 5.33
C GLU A 197 -14.56 -7.54 6.68
N CYS A 198 -14.15 -6.27 6.80
CA CYS A 198 -14.43 -5.43 7.97
C CYS A 198 -15.88 -4.94 8.06
N LYS A 199 -16.70 -5.12 7.00
CA LYS A 199 -18.09 -4.66 6.90
C LYS A 199 -18.24 -3.14 7.11
N VAL A 200 -17.30 -2.37 6.58
CA VAL A 200 -17.28 -0.90 6.65
C VAL A 200 -17.23 -0.34 5.24
N GLN A 201 -17.91 0.79 5.01
CA GLN A 201 -17.80 1.52 3.73
C GLN A 201 -16.58 2.44 3.74
N PRO A 202 -15.80 2.50 2.66
CA PRO A 202 -14.64 3.38 2.60
C PRO A 202 -15.07 4.85 2.66
N SER A 203 -14.35 5.65 3.46
CA SER A 203 -14.56 7.10 3.50
C SER A 203 -14.14 7.75 2.17
N PHE A 204 -14.59 8.98 1.93
CA PHE A 204 -14.18 9.75 0.75
C PHE A 204 -12.66 9.79 0.57
N TYR A 205 -11.91 10.03 1.65
CA TYR A 205 -10.44 10.09 1.61
C TYR A 205 -9.80 8.74 1.27
N THR A 206 -10.36 7.65 1.81
CA THR A 206 -9.94 6.28 1.49
C THR A 206 -10.16 5.94 0.02
N VAL A 207 -11.33 6.29 -0.53
CA VAL A 207 -11.65 6.05 -1.94
C VAL A 207 -10.65 6.78 -2.84
N ARG A 208 -10.30 8.02 -2.50
CA ARG A 208 -9.29 8.81 -3.23
C ARG A 208 -7.89 8.22 -3.14
N TYR A 209 -7.43 7.87 -1.93
CA TYR A 209 -6.14 7.19 -1.72
C TYR A 209 -6.04 5.92 -2.56
N THR A 210 -7.09 5.09 -2.56
CA THR A 210 -7.14 3.84 -3.32
C THR A 210 -7.13 4.09 -4.83
N SER A 211 -7.89 5.10 -5.29
CA SER A 211 -7.97 5.47 -6.70
C SER A 211 -6.68 6.09 -7.24
N PHE A 212 -5.86 6.70 -6.37
CA PHE A 212 -4.55 7.23 -6.73
C PHE A 212 -3.58 6.12 -7.16
N ILE A 213 -3.72 4.90 -6.65
CA ILE A 213 -2.85 3.76 -6.98
C ILE A 213 -2.98 3.41 -8.46
N GLY A 214 -1.87 3.55 -9.20
CA GLY A 214 -1.77 3.23 -10.63
C GLY A 214 -2.16 4.35 -11.59
N THR A 215 -2.43 5.55 -11.08
CA THR A 215 -2.58 6.77 -11.90
C THR A 215 -1.26 7.21 -12.54
N LYS A 216 -1.30 8.24 -13.39
CA LYS A 216 -0.10 8.78 -14.05
C LYS A 216 0.96 9.29 -13.06
N HIS A 217 0.53 9.90 -11.95
CA HIS A 217 1.40 10.51 -10.92
C HIS A 217 1.71 9.54 -9.77
N PHE A 218 1.24 8.31 -9.88
CA PHE A 218 1.50 7.27 -8.90
C PHE A 218 2.95 6.78 -8.95
N THR A 219 3.58 6.80 -7.79
CA THR A 219 4.81 6.07 -7.44
C THR A 219 4.65 5.61 -5.99
N VAL A 220 5.43 4.60 -5.58
CA VAL A 220 5.44 4.17 -4.17
C VAL A 220 5.81 5.33 -3.24
N LYS A 221 6.75 6.20 -3.68
CA LYS A 221 7.17 7.39 -2.93
C LYS A 221 6.05 8.43 -2.81
N SER A 222 5.24 8.63 -3.87
CA SER A 222 4.11 9.56 -3.79
C SER A 222 2.97 8.98 -2.96
N LEU A 223 2.70 7.67 -3.02
CA LEU A 223 1.72 7.04 -2.14
C LEU A 223 2.08 7.20 -0.65
N ARG A 224 3.36 7.01 -0.28
CA ARG A 224 3.87 7.27 1.09
C ARG A 224 3.64 8.71 1.56
N ARG A 225 3.54 9.64 0.63
CA ARG A 225 3.39 11.08 0.89
C ARG A 225 1.98 11.58 0.62
N TYR A 226 0.99 10.71 0.46
CA TYR A 226 -0.37 11.14 0.10
C TYR A 226 -0.98 12.08 1.16
N PRO A 227 -1.65 13.19 0.77
CA PRO A 227 -1.98 14.32 1.66
C PRO A 227 -3.13 14.11 2.64
N GLN A 228 -3.40 12.88 3.08
CA GLN A 228 -4.52 12.63 4.00
C GLN A 228 -4.23 13.09 5.43
N ASN A 229 -2.99 12.90 5.90
CA ASN A 229 -2.57 13.15 7.29
C ASN A 229 -1.42 14.16 7.38
N TRP A 230 -1.28 15.04 6.39
CA TRP A 230 -0.30 16.12 6.46
C TRP A 230 -0.66 17.08 7.58
N ASP A 231 0.35 17.49 8.33
CA ASP A 231 0.23 18.63 9.22
C ASP A 231 0.19 19.95 8.42
N ASN A 232 -0.18 21.04 9.12
CA ASN A 232 -0.29 22.37 8.50
C ASN A 232 1.06 22.90 7.99
N TYR A 233 2.17 22.42 8.55
CA TYR A 233 3.51 22.75 8.07
C TYR A 233 3.77 22.12 6.70
N THR A 234 3.54 20.81 6.57
CA THR A 234 3.75 20.04 5.35
C THR A 234 2.86 20.54 4.21
N LYS A 235 1.61 20.91 4.49
CA LYS A 235 0.71 21.55 3.52
C LYS A 235 1.29 22.87 3.00
N GLY A 236 1.80 23.70 3.91
CA GLY A 236 2.47 24.95 3.56
C GLY A 236 3.72 24.77 2.70
N GLU A 237 4.61 23.86 3.11
CA GLU A 237 5.84 23.53 2.36
C GLU A 237 5.55 22.93 0.99
N TYR A 238 4.56 22.04 0.91
CA TYR A 238 4.10 21.47 -0.36
C TYR A 238 3.68 22.59 -1.31
N MET A 239 2.82 23.50 -0.87
CA MET A 239 2.36 24.62 -1.68
C MET A 239 3.49 25.55 -2.13
N LEU A 240 4.46 25.85 -1.25
CA LEU A 240 5.62 26.67 -1.58
C LEU A 240 6.48 26.02 -2.67
N CYS A 241 6.73 24.71 -2.55
CA CYS A 241 7.49 23.92 -3.52
C CYS A 241 6.74 23.77 -4.86
N LEU A 242 5.45 23.48 -4.81
CA LEU A 242 4.62 23.17 -5.97
C LEU A 242 4.63 24.31 -6.99
N ILE A 243 4.33 25.55 -6.54
CA ILE A 243 4.29 26.73 -7.42
C ILE A 243 5.69 27.13 -7.90
N ALA A 244 6.75 26.77 -7.17
CA ALA A 244 8.11 27.04 -7.62
C ALA A 244 8.54 26.08 -8.75
N ALA A 245 8.10 24.82 -8.70
CA ALA A 245 8.54 23.78 -9.63
C ALA A 245 7.66 23.64 -10.89
N HIS A 246 6.33 23.83 -10.76
CA HIS A 246 5.37 23.30 -11.75
C HIS A 246 4.26 24.29 -12.15
N GLN A 247 4.56 25.57 -12.38
CA GLN A 247 3.51 26.59 -12.64
C GLN A 247 2.59 26.27 -13.82
N GLU A 248 3.13 25.83 -14.96
CA GLU A 248 2.34 25.53 -16.15
C GLU A 248 1.49 24.27 -15.98
N ASP A 249 2.04 23.24 -15.34
CA ASP A 249 1.30 22.03 -15.00
C ASP A 249 0.15 22.34 -14.05
N ILE A 250 0.39 23.16 -13.01
CA ILE A 250 -0.65 23.63 -12.09
C ILE A 250 -1.76 24.36 -12.87
N LYS A 251 -1.42 25.33 -13.73
CA LYS A 251 -2.42 26.07 -14.52
C LYS A 251 -3.30 25.13 -15.35
N SER A 252 -2.70 24.14 -16.01
CA SER A 252 -3.44 23.15 -16.81
C SER A 252 -4.29 22.19 -15.95
N ALA A 253 -3.83 21.88 -14.74
CA ALA A 253 -4.47 20.97 -13.79
C ALA A 253 -5.70 21.55 -13.06
N MET A 254 -5.77 22.89 -12.90
CA MET A 254 -6.83 23.56 -12.13
C MET A 254 -8.25 23.24 -12.58
N GLY A 255 -8.46 23.13 -13.90
CA GLY A 255 -9.78 22.85 -14.46
C GLY A 255 -10.27 21.46 -14.11
N PRO A 256 -9.52 20.41 -14.47
CA PRO A 256 -9.83 19.03 -14.09
C PRO A 256 -9.95 18.82 -12.58
N ALA A 257 -9.16 19.53 -11.76
CA ALA A 257 -9.16 19.40 -10.30
C ALA A 257 -10.39 20.03 -9.61
N GLY A 258 -11.25 20.76 -10.33
CA GLY A 258 -12.44 21.39 -9.76
C GLY A 258 -12.14 22.56 -8.80
N ILE A 259 -10.88 23.00 -8.72
CA ILE A 259 -10.46 24.07 -7.81
C ILE A 259 -11.05 25.40 -8.30
N SER A 260 -11.70 26.12 -7.39
CA SER A 260 -12.31 27.41 -7.70
C SER A 260 -12.28 28.34 -6.49
N TRP A 261 -12.46 29.63 -6.76
CA TRP A 261 -12.53 30.64 -5.71
C TRP A 261 -13.76 30.42 -4.82
N PRO A 262 -13.58 30.33 -3.49
CA PRO A 262 -14.68 30.18 -2.54
C PRO A 262 -15.62 31.39 -2.58
N LYS A 263 -16.91 31.14 -2.80
CA LYS A 263 -17.95 32.19 -2.90
C LYS A 263 -19.21 31.82 -2.11
N GLN A 264 -19.87 32.85 -1.58
CA GLN A 264 -21.22 32.78 -1.03
C GLN A 264 -22.06 33.88 -1.72
N ASP A 265 -23.21 33.50 -2.29
CA ASP A 265 -24.08 34.40 -3.05
C ASP A 265 -23.32 35.22 -4.12
N ASP A 266 -22.49 34.51 -4.91
CA ASP A 266 -21.58 35.04 -5.95
C ASP A 266 -20.49 36.03 -5.48
N LYS A 267 -20.38 36.26 -4.18
CA LYS A 267 -19.35 37.11 -3.57
C LYS A 267 -18.27 36.29 -2.92
N LEU A 268 -17.03 36.80 -2.93
CA LEU A 268 -15.96 36.20 -2.13
C LEU A 268 -16.32 36.25 -0.64
N LEU A 269 -15.88 35.24 0.10
CA LEU A 269 -16.00 35.21 1.56
C LEU A 269 -15.28 36.44 2.15
N ASP A 270 -15.85 37.06 3.19
CA ASP A 270 -15.38 38.34 3.75
C ASP A 270 -13.87 38.35 4.09
N LEU A 271 -13.39 37.31 4.79
CA LEU A 271 -11.97 37.20 5.13
C LEU A 271 -11.08 37.00 3.88
N LEU A 272 -11.56 36.25 2.88
CA LEU A 272 -10.85 36.04 1.63
C LEU A 272 -10.74 37.35 0.83
N GLN A 273 -11.82 38.13 0.77
CA GLN A 273 -11.86 39.46 0.15
C GLN A 273 -10.87 40.42 0.84
N LYS A 274 -10.85 40.46 2.17
CA LYS A 274 -9.89 41.28 2.95
C LYS A 274 -8.44 40.93 2.66
N ILE A 275 -8.13 39.64 2.48
CA ILE A 275 -6.78 39.18 2.12
C ILE A 275 -6.40 39.66 0.71
N VAL A 276 -7.30 39.53 -0.27
CA VAL A 276 -7.09 40.04 -1.65
C VAL A 276 -6.78 41.55 -1.62
N GLU A 277 -7.58 42.34 -0.90
CA GLU A 277 -7.38 43.79 -0.78
C GLU A 277 -6.07 44.16 -0.05
N ALA A 278 -5.66 43.36 0.93
CA ALA A 278 -4.38 43.55 1.62
C ALA A 278 -3.18 43.34 0.70
N HIS A 279 -3.25 42.35 -0.20
CA HIS A 279 -2.22 42.15 -1.22
C HIS A 279 -2.23 43.22 -2.32
N ALA A 280 -3.42 43.67 -2.75
CA ALA A 280 -3.55 44.75 -3.73
C ALA A 280 -2.89 46.06 -3.26
N ARG A 281 -2.99 46.39 -1.97
CA ARG A 281 -2.27 47.53 -1.35
C ARG A 281 -0.75 47.41 -1.45
N ASN A 282 -0.23 46.19 -1.55
CA ASN A 282 1.19 45.89 -1.76
C ASN A 282 1.53 45.66 -3.25
N LYS A 283 0.65 46.05 -4.18
CA LYS A 283 0.79 45.90 -5.64
C LYS A 283 0.79 44.45 -6.14
N PHE A 284 0.21 43.51 -5.38
CA PHE A 284 -0.07 42.15 -5.83
C PHE A 284 -1.56 42.02 -6.13
N TYR A 285 -1.91 41.70 -7.37
CA TYR A 285 -3.28 41.63 -7.86
C TYR A 285 -3.65 40.19 -8.21
N TYR A 286 -4.83 39.75 -7.79
CA TYR A 286 -5.36 38.41 -8.04
C TYR A 286 -6.77 38.56 -8.61
N ASP A 287 -7.06 37.87 -9.72
CA ASP A 287 -8.37 37.88 -10.36
C ASP A 287 -9.22 36.67 -9.90
N PRO A 288 -10.37 36.89 -9.24
CA PRO A 288 -11.29 35.82 -8.85
C PRO A 288 -11.91 35.01 -10.01
N LYS A 289 -11.69 35.43 -11.26
CA LYS A 289 -12.03 34.66 -12.47
C LYS A 289 -10.94 33.66 -12.85
N ILE A 290 -9.71 33.85 -12.38
CA ILE A 290 -8.56 33.01 -12.70
C ILE A 290 -8.31 32.03 -11.55
N ARG A 291 -8.54 30.72 -11.79
CA ARG A 291 -8.35 29.68 -10.77
C ARG A 291 -6.91 29.60 -10.23
N PHE A 292 -5.93 29.84 -11.11
CA PHE A 292 -4.52 29.85 -10.71
C PHE A 292 -4.18 30.96 -9.70
N ASP A 293 -4.84 32.11 -9.81
CA ASP A 293 -4.64 33.22 -8.89
C ASP A 293 -5.11 32.89 -7.47
N TYR A 294 -6.10 32.01 -7.32
CA TYR A 294 -6.50 31.52 -5.99
C TYR A 294 -5.34 30.80 -5.31
N ILE A 295 -4.67 29.89 -6.02
CA ILE A 295 -3.56 29.12 -5.46
C ILE A 295 -2.32 29.99 -5.23
N ASN A 296 -2.05 30.97 -6.10
CA ASN A 296 -1.02 31.98 -5.83
C ASN A 296 -1.35 32.83 -4.61
N LEU A 297 -2.60 33.24 -4.44
CA LEU A 297 -3.05 33.99 -3.27
C LEU A 297 -2.79 33.19 -1.99
N ILE A 298 -3.16 31.90 -1.96
CA ILE A 298 -2.92 31.05 -0.78
C ILE A 298 -1.41 30.96 -0.51
N ARG A 299 -0.59 30.71 -1.53
CA ARG A 299 0.87 30.65 -1.39
C ARG A 299 1.45 31.92 -0.82
N ASP A 300 1.15 33.05 -1.46
CA ASP A 300 1.78 34.32 -1.12
C ASP A 300 1.30 34.80 0.25
N THR A 301 0.05 34.52 0.61
CA THR A 301 -0.48 34.74 1.96
C THR A 301 0.25 33.90 3.01
N TYR A 302 0.50 32.61 2.76
CA TYR A 302 1.27 31.77 3.66
C TYR A 302 2.74 32.21 3.77
N LYS A 303 3.39 32.48 2.63
CA LYS A 303 4.79 32.92 2.54
C LYS A 303 5.02 34.24 3.26
N HIS A 304 4.11 35.19 3.06
CA HIS A 304 4.21 36.56 3.55
C HIS A 304 3.25 36.86 4.71
N PHE A 305 2.80 35.84 5.44
CA PHE A 305 1.83 35.98 6.54
C PHE A 305 2.20 37.09 7.53
N GLY A 306 3.47 37.20 7.91
CA GLY A 306 3.96 38.24 8.83
C GLY A 306 3.81 39.68 8.32
N LYS A 307 3.63 39.87 7.01
CA LYS A 307 3.40 41.17 6.37
C LYS A 307 1.92 41.53 6.24
N LEU A 308 1.01 40.63 6.60
CA LEU A 308 -0.43 40.92 6.57
C LEU A 308 -0.78 41.98 7.63
N PRO A 309 -1.76 42.85 7.34
CA PRO A 309 -2.30 43.79 8.32
C PRO A 309 -2.67 43.11 9.64
N LEU A 310 -2.43 43.80 10.76
CA LEU A 310 -2.62 43.24 12.11
C LEU A 310 -4.02 42.67 12.33
N HIS A 311 -5.07 43.37 11.86
CA HIS A 311 -6.45 42.88 12.00
C HIS A 311 -6.70 41.56 11.26
N ILE A 312 -6.11 41.34 10.09
CA ILE A 312 -6.22 40.07 9.35
C ILE A 312 -5.45 38.97 10.07
N ARG A 313 -4.23 39.27 10.55
CA ARG A 313 -3.45 38.31 11.35
C ARG A 313 -4.18 37.89 12.61
N ASN A 314 -4.87 38.81 13.28
CA ASN A 314 -5.66 38.51 14.47
C ASN A 314 -6.86 37.60 14.14
N MET A 315 -7.49 37.76 12.97
CA MET A 315 -8.57 36.87 12.51
C MET A 315 -8.05 35.47 12.17
N LEU A 316 -6.87 35.36 11.57
CA LEU A 316 -6.26 34.09 11.18
C LEU A 316 -5.53 33.39 12.34
N GLY A 317 -5.16 34.13 13.38
CA GLY A 317 -4.38 33.67 14.53
C GLY A 317 -2.90 33.40 14.21
N SER A 318 -2.64 32.48 13.27
CA SER A 318 -1.30 32.02 12.92
C SER A 318 -1.20 31.58 11.45
N LYS A 319 0.02 31.26 11.00
CA LYS A 319 0.24 30.62 9.69
C LYS A 319 -0.50 29.29 9.59
N GLN A 320 -0.54 28.51 10.67
CA GLN A 320 -1.28 27.27 10.73
C GLN A 320 -2.79 27.51 10.65
N GLY A 321 -3.31 28.50 11.38
CA GLY A 321 -4.72 28.89 11.32
C GLY A 321 -5.15 29.34 9.91
N PHE A 322 -4.25 29.98 9.15
CA PHE A 322 -4.51 30.27 7.75
C PHE A 322 -4.68 29.01 6.88
N ILE A 323 -3.86 27.97 7.09
CA ILE A 323 -4.01 26.69 6.38
C ILE A 323 -5.36 26.05 6.72
N GLU A 324 -5.75 26.05 7.99
CA GLU A 324 -7.04 25.51 8.45
C GLU A 324 -8.23 26.25 7.81
N VAL A 325 -8.15 27.59 7.73
CA VAL A 325 -9.16 28.41 7.06
C VAL A 325 -9.21 28.12 5.55
N ALA A 326 -8.07 27.93 4.90
CA ALA A 326 -8.03 27.55 3.48
C ALA A 326 -8.67 26.17 3.24
N GLU A 327 -8.54 25.23 4.17
CA GLU A 327 -9.24 23.93 4.12
C GLU A 327 -10.74 24.08 4.35
N GLN A 328 -11.20 24.98 5.22
CA GLN A 328 -12.63 25.24 5.37
C GLN A 328 -13.24 25.77 4.07
N TRP A 329 -12.49 26.61 3.35
CA TRP A 329 -12.89 27.14 2.07
C TRP A 329 -12.82 26.11 0.93
N SER A 330 -11.89 25.17 1.02
CA SER A 330 -11.65 24.15 0.00
C SER A 330 -11.20 22.83 0.66
N PRO A 331 -12.15 22.02 1.16
CA PRO A 331 -11.86 20.87 2.04
C PRO A 331 -10.93 19.79 1.47
N SER A 332 -10.79 19.71 0.14
CA SER A 332 -9.97 18.71 -0.55
C SER A 332 -8.80 19.29 -1.32
N ILE A 333 -8.48 20.57 -1.14
CA ILE A 333 -7.52 21.31 -1.98
C ILE A 333 -6.15 20.62 -2.12
N TRP A 334 -5.65 20.00 -1.05
CA TRP A 334 -4.34 19.33 -1.07
C TRP A 334 -4.39 18.05 -1.89
N GLN A 335 -5.42 17.21 -1.71
CA GLN A 335 -5.64 16.02 -2.51
C GLN A 335 -5.90 16.38 -3.98
N ASP A 336 -6.69 17.43 -4.24
CA ASP A 336 -7.02 17.89 -5.60
C ASP A 336 -5.77 18.32 -6.36
N LEU A 337 -4.89 19.08 -5.72
CA LEU A 337 -3.59 19.43 -6.29
C LEU A 337 -2.68 18.20 -6.43
N TYR A 338 -2.65 17.32 -5.43
CA TYR A 338 -1.76 16.17 -5.41
C TYR A 338 -2.11 15.10 -6.46
N ASP A 339 -3.40 14.84 -6.67
CA ASP A 339 -3.85 13.81 -7.62
C ASP A 339 -3.49 14.17 -9.07
N VAL A 340 -3.43 15.48 -9.39
CA VAL A 340 -3.16 15.96 -10.75
C VAL A 340 -1.69 16.33 -10.97
N ILE A 341 -0.96 16.69 -9.92
CA ILE A 341 0.40 17.23 -10.05
C ILE A 341 1.43 16.32 -9.40
N GLY A 342 1.05 15.64 -8.32
CA GLY A 342 1.94 14.80 -7.52
C GLY A 342 2.86 15.60 -6.61
N TRP A 343 3.86 14.90 -6.04
CA TRP A 343 4.89 15.55 -5.25
C TRP A 343 5.99 16.12 -6.17
N PRO A 344 6.37 17.42 -6.06
CA PRO A 344 7.36 18.06 -6.90
C PRO A 344 8.77 17.47 -6.83
#